data_AF-A0A8J3TZP1-F1
#
_entry.id   AF-A0A8J3TZP1-F1
#
_cell.length_a   1.000
_cell.length_b   1.000
_cell.length_c   1.000
_cell.angle_alpha   90.00
_cell.angle_beta   90.00
_cell.angle_gamma   90.00
#
_symmetry.space_group_name_H-M   'P 1'
#
loop_
_entity.id
_entity.type
_entity.pdbx_description
1 polymer ?
#
loop_
_entity_poly.entity_id
_entity_poly.type
_entity_poly.pdbx_seq_one_letter_code
_entity_poly.pdbx_strand_id
1 'polypeptide(L)' 'MRTWSISATSLPARLCRLEHRKGRLAPGMDADILAVAGDPLTDPAALLDVRAVFREGHRVR' A
#
# COMPACT_ATOMS: atom_id res chain seq x y z
N MET A 1 17.58 6.71 -1.74
CA MET A 1 16.46 6.44 -0.81
C MET A 1 15.43 5.56 -1.54
N ARG A 2 15.36 4.26 -1.26
CA ARG A 2 14.47 3.30 -1.97
C ARG A 2 13.64 2.40 -1.04
N THR A 3 13.78 2.52 0.28
CA THR A 3 13.25 1.55 1.26
C THR A 3 11.96 1.98 1.97
N TRP A 4 11.51 3.22 1.78
CA TRP A 4 10.42 3.81 2.57
C TRP A 4 9.05 3.12 2.34
N SER A 5 8.80 2.60 1.13
CA SER A 5 7.54 1.87 0.85
C SER A 5 7.47 0.55 1.63
N ILE A 6 8.60 -0.12 1.85
CA ILE A 6 8.66 -1.42 2.55
C ILE A 6 8.30 -1.26 4.02
N SER A 7 8.73 -0.16 4.68
CA SER A 7 8.40 0.11 6.10
C SER A 7 6.91 0.34 6.37
N ALA A 8 6.12 0.66 5.35
CA ALA A 8 4.69 0.89 5.46
C ALA A 8 3.82 -0.20 4.81
N THR A 9 4.43 -1.22 4.17
CA THR A 9 3.71 -2.27 3.44
C THR A 9 4.18 -3.66 3.86
N SER A 10 5.24 -4.20 3.23
CA SER A 10 5.66 -5.59 3.41
C SER A 10 6.29 -5.86 4.78
N LEU A 11 7.01 -4.90 5.39
CA LEU A 11 7.63 -5.12 6.70
C LEU A 11 6.60 -5.22 7.83
N PRO A 12 5.62 -4.29 7.96
CA PRO A 12 4.52 -4.47 8.91
C PRO A 12 3.73 -5.76 8.67
N ALA A 13 3.45 -6.12 7.41
CA ALA A 13 2.75 -7.37 7.10
C ALA A 13 3.50 -8.59 7.65
N ARG A 14 4.83 -8.64 7.51
CA ARG A 14 5.65 -9.72 8.08
C ARG A 14 5.67 -9.71 9.60
N LEU A 15 5.81 -8.53 10.24
CA LEU A 15 5.81 -8.41 11.70
C LEU A 15 4.48 -8.85 12.31
N CYS A 16 3.38 -8.61 11.61
CA CYS A 16 2.03 -9.04 12.00
C CYS A 16 1.65 -10.45 11.54
N ARG A 17 2.54 -11.20 10.87
CA ARG A 17 2.27 -12.53 10.30
C ARG A 17 1.16 -12.56 9.24
N LEU A 18 1.01 -11.47 8.51
CA LEU A 18 0.01 -11.25 7.45
C LEU A 18 0.63 -11.22 6.05
N GLU A 19 1.92 -11.51 5.89
CA GLU A 19 2.66 -11.44 4.62
C GLU A 19 2.11 -12.37 3.54
N HIS A 20 1.35 -13.39 3.92
CA HIS A 20 0.66 -14.32 3.02
C HIS A 20 -0.60 -13.72 2.37
N ARG A 21 -1.08 -12.56 2.85
CA ARG A 21 -2.23 -11.85 2.24
C ARG A 21 -2.06 -10.34 2.10
N LYS A 22 -1.12 -9.69 2.81
CA LYS A 22 -1.00 -8.22 2.85
C LYS A 22 0.43 -7.73 2.58
N GLY A 23 0.53 -6.46 2.23
CA GLY A 23 1.82 -5.75 2.10
C GLY A 23 2.49 -5.87 0.74
N ARG A 24 1.86 -6.47 -0.27
CA ARG A 24 2.29 -6.47 -1.67
C ARG A 24 1.07 -6.52 -2.60
N LEU A 25 1.15 -5.82 -3.73
CA LEU A 25 0.22 -5.99 -4.84
C LEU A 25 0.66 -7.20 -5.69
N ALA A 26 -0.01 -8.33 -5.51
CA ALA A 26 0.22 -9.57 -6.26
C ALA A 26 -1.05 -10.44 -6.27
N PRO A 27 -1.23 -11.35 -7.26
CA PRO A 27 -2.34 -12.30 -7.25
C PRO A 27 -2.40 -13.13 -5.96
N GLY A 28 -3.61 -13.36 -5.43
CA GLY A 28 -3.84 -14.11 -4.20
C GLY A 28 -3.73 -13.30 -2.90
N MET A 29 -3.34 -12.02 -2.97
CA MET A 29 -3.32 -11.09 -1.84
C MET A 29 -4.67 -10.39 -1.67
N ASP A 30 -4.96 -9.93 -0.45
CA ASP A 30 -6.12 -9.07 -0.18
C ASP A 30 -5.97 -7.77 -1.00
N ALA A 31 -7.03 -7.35 -1.68
CA ALA A 31 -7.04 -6.13 -2.51
C ALA A 31 -7.17 -4.86 -1.66
N ASP A 32 -6.19 -4.65 -0.78
CA ASP A 32 -6.01 -3.45 0.04
C ASP A 32 -5.10 -2.45 -0.70
N ILE A 33 -5.68 -1.38 -1.23
CA ILE A 33 -5.02 -0.48 -2.17
C ILE A 33 -5.25 0.98 -1.78
N LEU A 34 -4.17 1.76 -1.76
CA LEU A 34 -4.19 3.22 -1.65
C LEU A 34 -3.83 3.82 -3.02
N ALA A 35 -4.75 4.56 -3.63
CA ALA A 35 -4.48 5.30 -4.85
C ALA A 35 -4.24 6.78 -4.53
N VAL A 36 -3.13 7.32 -5.01
CA VAL A 36 -2.72 8.71 -4.81
C VAL A 36 -2.49 9.40 -6.14
N ALA A 37 -2.58 10.73 -6.18
CA ALA A 37 -2.22 11.49 -7.36
C ALA A 37 -0.72 11.82 -7.36
N GLY A 38 -0.08 11.65 -8.52
CA GLY A 38 1.37 11.83 -8.67
C GLY A 38 2.16 10.54 -8.43
N ASP A 39 3.49 10.66 -8.51
CA ASP A 39 4.41 9.54 -8.29
C ASP A 39 5.13 9.70 -6.94
N PRO A 40 4.81 8.87 -5.93
CA PRO A 40 5.44 8.96 -4.63
C PRO A 40 6.91 8.49 -4.60
N LEU A 41 7.42 7.84 -5.67
CA LEU A 41 8.85 7.55 -5.80
C LEU A 41 9.66 8.79 -6.17
N THR A 42 9.01 9.77 -6.79
CA THR A 42 9.61 11.05 -7.20
C THR A 42 9.32 12.14 -6.16
N ASP A 43 8.09 12.21 -5.63
CA ASP A 43 7.67 13.15 -4.58
C ASP A 43 6.92 12.43 -3.45
N PRO A 44 7.55 12.17 -2.29
CA PRO A 44 6.89 11.52 -1.15
C PRO A 44 5.63 12.23 -0.66
N ALA A 45 5.47 13.54 -0.90
CA ALA A 45 4.27 14.29 -0.51
C ALA A 45 3.02 13.83 -1.28
N ALA A 46 3.17 13.19 -2.44
CA ALA A 46 2.08 12.58 -3.19
C ALA A 46 1.26 11.59 -2.36
N LEU A 47 1.85 10.96 -1.33
CA LEU A 47 1.14 10.07 -0.40
C LEU A 47 -0.01 10.76 0.35
N LEU A 48 0.01 12.09 0.44
CA LEU A 48 -1.00 12.88 1.13
C LEU A 48 -2.19 13.24 0.21
N ASP A 49 -2.04 13.19 -1.12
CA ASP A 49 -3.13 13.42 -2.09
C ASP A 49 -3.83 12.09 -2.42
N VAL A 50 -4.55 11.54 -1.43
CA VAL A 50 -5.29 10.29 -1.54
C VAL A 50 -6.57 10.46 -2.35
N ARG A 51 -6.66 9.74 -3.48
CA ARG A 51 -7.79 9.74 -4.41
C ARG A 51 -8.78 8.60 -4.20
N ALA A 52 -8.30 7.45 -3.73
CA ALA A 52 -9.18 6.35 -3.36
C ALA A 52 -8.51 5.41 -2.35
N VAL A 53 -9.35 4.78 -1.53
CA VAL A 53 -8.93 3.68 -0.65
C VAL A 53 -9.83 2.49 -0.93
N PHE A 54 -9.20 1.34 -1.15
CA PHE A 54 -9.88 0.05 -1.28
C PHE A 54 -9.44 -0.86 -0.15
N ARG A 55 -10.40 -1.58 0.42
CA ARG A 55 -10.17 -2.64 1.40
C ARG A 55 -10.85 -3.91 0.91
N GLU A 56 -10.11 -5.00 0.79
CA GLU A 56 -10.62 -6.29 0.31
C GLU A 56 -11.38 -6.16 -1.02
N GLY A 57 -10.95 -5.24 -1.89
CA GLY A 57 -11.56 -4.96 -3.19
C GLY A 57 -12.76 -3.99 -3.16
N HIS A 58 -13.20 -3.56 -1.98
CA HIS A 58 -14.31 -2.62 -1.82
C HIS A 58 -13.79 -1.19 -1.61
N ARG A 59 -14.33 -0.23 -2.36
CA ARG A 59 -14.01 1.19 -2.19
C ARG A 59 -14.59 1.69 -0.86
N VAL A 60 -13.75 2.24 0.00
CA VAL A 60 -14.14 2.78 1.32
C VAL A 60 -13.94 4.29 1.45
N ARG A 61 -13.14 4.88 0.54
CA ARG A 61 -12.96 6.33 0.40
C ARG A 61 -12.69 6.68 -1.05
#